data_AF-A0A972TJF7-F1
#
_entry.id   AF-A0A972TJF7-F1
#
_cell.length_a   1.000
_cell.length_b   1.000
_cell.length_c   1.000
_cell.angle_alpha   90.00
_cell.angle_beta   90.00
_cell.angle_gamma   90.00
#
_symmetry.space_group_name_H-M   'P 1'
#
loop_
_entity.id
_entity.type
_entity.pdbx_description
1 polymer ?
#
loop_
_entity_poly.entity_id
_entity_poly.type
_entity_poly.pdbx_seq_one_letter_code
_entity_poly.pdbx_strand_id
1 'polypeptide(L)'
;MAKNNKRNGFVELWGHEFKKAAEGLDKAEVASFVAELMKKNETLLKRAEHLASLTKLAEKTIIDADTVAKQVQGEAEEQAKAEAKKILAGAEEQAQKIIEEKRAEALARATREAETIKAKAQQQAERMLEERIREIQPELKDNAKTLYVELLNQLESLKKQVVIFEEELDHKLSQPPVETIKATIEAGKADNEFLELLQPFEKPGEEEPEWELEVLPPIDLTQILDIINHLDSLPQVVRTELIPHMDKPTIMVFLRQPIELVDILNTLPQVANVTEEATGSAGAEGKPRKAQIELPRQTVIQQSNN
;
A
#
# COMPACT_ATOMS: atom_id res chain seq x y z
N MET A 1 -15.99 13.69 101.12
CA MET A 1 -16.71 13.35 102.37
C MET A 1 -15.90 12.31 103.13
N ALA A 2 -15.30 12.68 104.27
CA ALA A 2 -14.56 11.75 105.11
C ALA A 2 -15.55 10.86 105.89
N LYS A 3 -15.54 9.55 105.62
CA LYS A 3 -16.31 8.59 106.42
C LYS A 3 -15.56 8.37 107.73
N ASN A 4 -15.99 9.06 108.78
CA ASN A 4 -15.38 8.96 110.11
C ASN A 4 -15.86 7.66 110.79
N ASN A 5 -15.24 6.54 110.44
CA ASN A 5 -15.54 5.26 111.05
C ASN A 5 -14.79 5.18 112.40
N LYS A 6 -15.50 4.96 113.51
CA LYS A 6 -14.96 4.82 114.87
C LYS A 6 -14.14 3.53 115.02
N ARG A 7 -12.96 3.45 114.38
CA ARG A 7 -11.90 2.48 114.69
C ARG A 7 -10.61 3.25 114.98
N ASN A 8 -10.14 3.10 116.22
CA ASN A 8 -8.90 3.60 116.82
C ASN A 8 -7.81 4.09 115.84
N GLY A 9 -7.50 5.39 115.87
CA GLY A 9 -6.16 5.91 115.54
C GLY A 9 -5.85 6.24 114.07
N PHE A 10 -6.74 6.01 113.10
CA PHE A 10 -6.47 6.24 111.67
C PHE A 10 -7.52 7.15 110.99
N VAL A 11 -7.11 7.86 109.94
CA VAL A 11 -7.93 8.70 109.07
C VAL A 11 -7.68 8.31 107.61
N GLU A 12 -8.74 7.98 106.86
CA GLU A 12 -8.64 7.65 105.44
C GLU A 12 -8.75 8.92 104.58
N LEU A 13 -7.74 9.16 103.74
CA LEU A 13 -7.73 10.25 102.76
C LEU A 13 -7.32 9.70 101.40
N TRP A 14 -8.17 9.95 100.40
CA TRP A 14 -7.92 9.60 98.99
C TRP A 14 -7.64 8.10 98.78
N GLY A 15 -8.25 7.25 99.62
CA GLY A 15 -8.08 5.79 99.58
C GLY A 15 -6.82 5.27 100.28
N HIS A 16 -6.12 6.11 101.06
CA HIS A 16 -5.00 5.69 101.92
C HIS A 16 -5.28 6.03 103.39
N GLU A 17 -4.99 5.10 104.30
CA GLU A 17 -5.14 5.31 105.74
C GLU A 17 -3.89 5.94 106.33
N PHE A 18 -4.06 6.92 107.21
CA PHE A 18 -2.97 7.63 107.90
C PHE A 18 -3.21 7.62 109.41
N LYS A 19 -2.17 7.41 110.21
CA LYS A 19 -2.25 7.52 111.67
C LYS A 19 -2.51 8.96 112.10
N LYS A 20 -3.34 9.13 113.13
CA LYS A 20 -3.65 10.41 113.75
C LYS A 20 -2.67 10.69 114.89
N ALA A 21 -1.85 11.73 114.74
CA ALA A 21 -0.96 12.27 115.75
C ALA A 21 -1.65 13.41 116.55
N ALA A 22 -1.02 13.87 117.64
CA ALA A 22 -1.59 14.89 118.53
C ALA A 22 -1.95 16.21 117.82
N GLU A 23 -1.23 16.56 116.75
CA GLU A 23 -1.41 17.80 115.97
C GLU A 23 -1.94 17.56 114.53
N GLY A 24 -2.42 16.35 114.20
CA GLY A 24 -2.94 16.06 112.85
C GLY A 24 -2.61 14.67 112.33
N LEU A 25 -2.16 14.57 111.07
CA LEU A 25 -1.69 13.32 110.47
C LEU A 25 -0.22 13.07 110.84
N ASP A 26 0.16 11.81 110.92
CA ASP A 26 1.56 11.43 111.13
C ASP A 26 2.45 11.91 109.96
N LYS A 27 3.44 12.74 110.29
CA LYS A 27 4.30 13.39 109.27
C LYS A 27 5.16 12.38 108.51
N ALA A 28 5.57 11.28 109.15
CA ALA A 28 6.41 10.27 108.51
C ALA A 28 5.61 9.43 107.51
N GLU A 29 4.37 9.05 107.84
CA GLU A 29 3.46 8.35 106.91
C GLU A 29 3.08 9.22 105.72
N VAL A 30 2.78 10.50 105.93
CA VAL A 30 2.51 11.44 104.82
C VAL A 30 3.74 11.61 103.93
N ALA A 31 4.94 11.76 104.51
CA ALA A 31 6.17 11.87 103.74
C ALA A 31 6.47 10.60 102.93
N SER A 32 6.25 9.42 103.52
CA SER A 32 6.39 8.13 102.84
C SER A 32 5.42 7.99 101.67
N PHE A 33 4.15 8.36 101.86
CA PHE A 33 3.14 8.32 100.80
C PHE A 33 3.44 9.31 99.67
N VAL A 34 3.85 10.54 99.98
CA VAL A 34 4.26 11.53 98.97
C VAL A 34 5.50 11.05 98.20
N ALA A 35 6.48 10.45 98.88
CA ALA A 35 7.65 9.86 98.22
C ALA A 35 7.26 8.71 97.29
N GLU A 36 6.31 7.85 97.70
CA GLU A 36 5.77 6.78 96.86
C GLU A 36 5.03 7.35 95.63
N LEU A 37 4.21 8.40 95.81
CA LEU A 37 3.53 9.08 94.71
C LEU A 37 4.53 9.72 93.73
N MET A 38 5.58 10.37 94.24
CA MET A 38 6.64 10.93 93.38
C MET A 38 7.33 9.82 92.58
N LYS A 39 7.67 8.69 93.23
CA LYS A 39 8.26 7.54 92.54
C LYS A 39 7.32 6.96 91.48
N LYS A 40 6.02 6.80 91.77
CA LYS A 40 5.02 6.35 90.80
C LYS A 40 4.94 7.33 89.63
N ASN A 41 4.90 8.64 89.89
CA ASN A 41 4.85 9.65 88.85
C ASN A 41 6.11 9.62 87.96
N GLU A 42 7.30 9.47 88.54
CA GLU A 42 8.54 9.31 87.78
C GLU A 42 8.51 8.06 86.88
N THR A 43 7.99 6.93 87.37
CA THR A 43 7.83 5.73 86.54
C THR A 43 6.81 5.91 85.42
N LEU A 44 5.73 6.66 85.66
CA LEU A 44 4.74 6.98 84.63
C LEU A 44 5.33 7.90 83.56
N LEU A 45 6.12 8.90 83.96
CA LEU A 45 6.81 9.79 83.03
C LEU A 45 7.77 9.02 82.13
N LYS A 46 8.61 8.14 82.70
CA LYS A 46 9.50 7.26 81.92
C LYS A 46 8.72 6.38 80.95
N ARG A 47 7.59 5.81 81.37
CA ARG A 47 6.72 5.03 80.48
C ARG A 47 6.14 5.88 79.35
N ALA A 48 5.72 7.11 79.63
CA ALA A 48 5.22 8.02 78.60
C ALA A 48 6.31 8.36 77.56
N GLU A 49 7.55 8.59 78.01
CA GLU A 49 8.70 8.80 77.12
C GLU A 49 9.01 7.57 76.25
N HIS A 50 8.98 6.37 76.83
CA HIS A 50 9.12 5.11 76.07
C HIS A 50 8.00 4.92 75.04
N LEU A 51 6.75 5.22 75.40
CA LEU A 51 5.63 5.13 74.45
C LEU A 51 5.77 6.15 73.31
N ALA A 52 6.26 7.36 73.60
CA ALA A 52 6.52 8.37 72.58
C ALA A 52 7.63 7.93 71.61
N SER A 53 8.71 7.30 72.10
CA SER A 53 9.77 6.78 71.23
C SER A 53 9.32 5.59 70.38
N LEU A 54 8.51 4.68 70.94
CA LEU A 54 7.88 3.59 70.18
C LEU A 54 6.91 4.11 69.11
N THR A 55 6.13 5.14 69.43
CA THR A 55 5.21 5.76 68.46
C THR A 55 6.00 6.37 67.30
N LYS A 56 7.06 7.15 67.58
CA LYS A 56 7.95 7.70 66.55
C LYS A 56 8.63 6.62 65.72
N LEU A 57 9.04 5.52 66.33
CA LEU A 57 9.65 4.40 65.61
C LEU A 57 8.62 3.74 64.68
N ALA A 58 7.39 3.51 65.15
CA ALA A 58 6.33 2.94 64.33
C ALA A 58 5.98 3.84 63.14
N GLU A 59 5.83 5.15 63.37
CA GLU A 59 5.61 6.14 62.31
C GLU A 59 6.73 6.11 61.27
N LYS A 60 7.99 6.12 61.72
CA LYS A 60 9.15 6.02 60.83
C LYS A 60 9.13 4.71 60.03
N THR A 61 8.88 3.57 60.66
CA THR A 61 8.82 2.28 59.98
C THR A 61 7.71 2.23 58.93
N ILE A 62 6.56 2.87 59.17
CA ILE A 62 5.49 2.96 58.17
C ILE A 62 5.92 3.81 56.97
N ILE A 63 6.57 4.95 57.20
CA ILE A 63 7.09 5.82 56.13
C ILE A 63 8.18 5.10 55.32
N ASP A 64 9.11 4.43 55.99
CA ASP A 64 10.19 3.68 55.34
C ASP A 64 9.60 2.53 54.50
N ALA A 65 8.60 1.81 55.02
CA ALA A 65 7.91 0.75 54.29
C ALA A 65 7.15 1.26 53.06
N ASP A 66 6.44 2.40 53.16
CA ASP A 66 5.76 3.02 52.02
C ASP A 66 6.76 3.49 50.94
N THR A 67 7.90 4.04 51.37
CA THR A 67 8.97 4.47 50.46
C THR A 67 9.55 3.27 49.69
N VAL A 68 9.87 2.18 50.40
CA VAL A 68 10.38 0.95 49.78
C VAL A 68 9.34 0.34 48.85
N ALA A 69 8.06 0.30 49.25
CA ALA A 69 6.99 -0.24 48.41
C ALA A 69 6.86 0.55 47.09
N LYS A 70 6.90 1.88 47.14
CA LYS A 70 6.88 2.74 45.95
C LYS A 70 8.09 2.53 45.05
N GLN A 71 9.28 2.39 45.63
CA GLN A 71 10.49 2.11 44.85
C GLN A 71 10.42 0.76 44.16
N VAL A 72 10.04 -0.30 44.89
CA VAL A 72 9.88 -1.65 44.33
C VAL A 72 8.83 -1.67 43.22
N GLN A 73 7.71 -0.97 43.41
CA GLN A 73 6.69 -0.85 42.37
C GLN A 73 7.24 -0.16 41.12
N GLY A 74 7.95 0.96 41.28
CA GLY A 74 8.54 1.71 40.17
C GLY A 74 9.56 0.88 39.38
N GLU A 75 10.50 0.23 40.09
CA GLU A 75 11.52 -0.63 39.48
C GLU A 75 10.89 -1.83 38.75
N ALA A 76 9.89 -2.47 39.35
CA ALA A 76 9.18 -3.59 38.73
C ALA A 76 8.42 -3.15 37.47
N GLU A 77 7.78 -1.98 37.48
CA GLU A 77 7.09 -1.43 36.31
C GLU A 77 8.07 -1.08 35.18
N GLU A 78 9.21 -0.48 35.50
CA GLU A 78 10.22 -0.15 34.50
C GLU A 78 10.85 -1.40 33.88
N GLN A 79 11.21 -2.39 34.70
CA GLN A 79 11.73 -3.67 34.22
C GLN A 79 10.71 -4.40 33.35
N ALA A 80 9.45 -4.50 33.79
CA ALA A 80 8.40 -5.13 33.02
C ALA A 80 8.19 -4.42 31.66
N LYS A 81 8.21 -3.08 31.63
CA LYS A 81 8.12 -2.30 30.39
C LYS A 81 9.32 -2.53 29.47
N ALA A 82 10.53 -2.61 30.03
CA ALA A 82 11.75 -2.85 29.26
C ALA A 82 11.76 -4.26 28.65
N GLU A 83 11.39 -5.28 29.42
CA GLU A 83 11.27 -6.66 28.95
C GLU A 83 10.18 -6.82 27.89
N ALA A 84 9.01 -6.22 28.11
CA ALA A 84 7.92 -6.22 27.13
C ALA A 84 8.37 -5.61 25.79
N LYS A 85 9.07 -4.46 25.82
CA LYS A 85 9.64 -3.83 24.62
C LYS A 85 10.65 -4.74 23.93
N LYS A 86 11.52 -5.42 24.69
CA LYS A 86 12.51 -6.34 24.15
C LYS A 86 11.86 -7.55 23.47
N ILE A 87 10.80 -8.11 24.06
CA ILE A 87 10.03 -9.21 23.47
C ILE A 87 9.35 -8.76 22.18
N LEU A 88 8.71 -7.59 22.19
CA LEU A 88 8.07 -7.03 20.99
C LEU A 88 9.07 -6.81 19.86
N ALA A 89 10.20 -6.16 20.13
CA ALA A 89 11.24 -5.94 19.12
C ALA A 89 11.78 -7.27 18.55
N GLY A 90 12.01 -8.27 19.41
CA GLY A 90 12.45 -9.60 18.96
C GLY A 90 11.38 -10.33 18.13
N ALA A 91 10.11 -10.20 18.47
CA ALA A 91 9.00 -10.78 17.71
C ALA A 91 8.83 -10.10 16.35
N GLU A 92 8.94 -8.76 16.29
CA GLU A 92 8.90 -7.99 15.05
C GLU A 92 10.06 -8.37 14.11
N GLU A 93 11.29 -8.47 14.63
CA GLU A 93 12.46 -8.88 13.85
C GLU A 93 12.29 -10.30 13.27
N GLN A 94 11.81 -11.24 14.09
CA GLN A 94 11.54 -12.60 13.65
C GLN A 94 10.43 -12.65 12.59
N ALA A 95 9.34 -11.92 12.79
CA ALA A 95 8.26 -11.85 11.81
C ALA A 95 8.75 -11.28 10.48
N GLN A 96 9.54 -10.20 10.52
CA GLN A 96 10.11 -9.59 9.33
C GLN A 96 11.03 -10.56 8.58
N LYS A 97 11.90 -11.28 9.29
CA LYS A 97 12.77 -12.29 8.70
C LYS A 97 11.99 -13.41 8.01
N ILE A 98 10.92 -13.90 8.63
CA ILE A 98 10.05 -14.94 8.05
C ILE A 98 9.35 -14.41 6.79
N ILE A 99 8.85 -13.17 6.82
CA ILE A 99 8.21 -12.53 5.67
C ILE A 99 9.19 -12.42 4.50
N GLU A 100 10.41 -11.94 4.76
CA GLU A 100 11.45 -11.80 3.74
C GLU A 100 11.86 -13.15 3.15
N GLU A 101 12.05 -14.17 3.98
CA GLU A 101 12.36 -15.53 3.53
C GLU A 101 11.23 -16.10 2.66
N LYS A 102 9.97 -15.96 3.10
CA LYS A 102 8.81 -16.46 2.35
C LYS A 102 8.59 -15.69 1.06
N ARG A 103 8.85 -14.39 1.05
CA ARG A 103 8.81 -13.57 -0.16
C ARG A 103 9.89 -14.00 -1.15
N ALA A 104 11.11 -14.25 -0.69
CA ALA A 104 12.20 -14.73 -1.54
C ALA A 104 11.89 -16.13 -2.11
N GLU A 105 11.35 -17.03 -1.30
CA GLU A 105 10.92 -18.37 -1.75
C GLU A 105 9.82 -18.28 -2.83
N ALA A 106 8.80 -17.44 -2.60
CA ALA A 106 7.71 -17.23 -3.55
C ALA A 106 8.20 -16.64 -4.88
N LEU A 107 9.08 -15.64 -4.83
CA LEU A 107 9.71 -15.06 -6.02
C LEU A 107 10.55 -16.09 -6.78
N ALA A 108 11.36 -16.88 -6.07
CA ALA A 108 12.17 -17.92 -6.70
C ALA A 108 11.30 -19.01 -7.37
N ARG A 109 10.16 -19.39 -6.76
CA ARG A 109 9.22 -20.32 -7.37
C ARG A 109 8.55 -19.70 -8.60
N ALA A 110 8.06 -18.47 -8.51
CA ALA A 110 7.43 -17.76 -9.61
C ALA A 110 8.38 -17.60 -10.81
N THR A 111 9.65 -17.24 -10.57
CA THR A 111 10.67 -17.13 -11.63
C THR A 111 10.92 -18.48 -12.31
N ARG A 112 11.09 -19.56 -11.54
CA ARG A 112 11.26 -20.91 -12.11
C ARG A 112 10.06 -21.32 -12.95
N GLU A 113 8.85 -21.08 -12.46
CA GLU A 113 7.62 -21.40 -13.21
C GLU A 113 7.54 -20.58 -14.50
N ALA A 114 7.80 -19.27 -14.44
CA ALA A 114 7.84 -18.40 -15.60
C ALA A 114 8.88 -18.86 -16.65
N GLU A 115 10.07 -19.24 -16.21
CA GLU A 115 11.11 -19.80 -17.09
C GLU A 115 10.67 -21.10 -17.75
N THR A 116 10.02 -22.01 -17.00
CA THR A 116 9.51 -23.26 -17.57
C THR A 116 8.39 -23.04 -18.58
N ILE A 117 7.49 -22.08 -18.32
CA ILE A 117 6.42 -21.70 -19.26
C ILE A 117 7.04 -21.12 -20.52
N LYS A 118 7.99 -20.18 -20.37
CA LYS A 118 8.71 -19.59 -21.51
C LYS A 118 9.41 -20.65 -22.36
N ALA A 119 10.14 -21.57 -21.73
CA ALA A 119 10.84 -22.65 -22.43
C ALA A 119 9.86 -23.56 -23.19
N LYS A 120 8.73 -23.93 -22.58
CA LYS A 120 7.69 -24.74 -23.25
C LYS A 120 7.06 -24.00 -24.42
N ALA A 121 6.75 -22.71 -24.25
CA ALA A 121 6.17 -21.89 -25.31
C ALA A 121 7.15 -21.75 -26.50
N GLN A 122 8.44 -21.53 -26.23
CA GLN A 122 9.48 -21.49 -27.27
C GLN A 122 9.59 -22.82 -28.01
N GLN A 123 9.67 -23.94 -27.30
CA GLN A 123 9.74 -25.26 -27.91
C GLN A 123 8.49 -25.60 -28.74
N GLN A 124 7.32 -25.13 -28.33
CA GLN A 124 6.08 -25.31 -29.09
C GLN A 124 6.08 -24.43 -30.35
N ALA A 125 6.53 -23.18 -30.25
CA ALA A 125 6.67 -22.29 -31.39
C ALA A 125 7.64 -22.84 -32.45
N GLU A 126 8.80 -23.34 -32.03
CA GLU A 126 9.77 -23.99 -32.91
C GLU A 126 9.17 -25.20 -33.63
N ARG A 127 8.46 -26.08 -32.90
CA ARG A 127 7.77 -27.23 -33.51
C ARG A 127 6.73 -26.81 -34.54
N MET A 128 5.91 -25.80 -34.24
CA MET A 128 4.92 -25.29 -35.20
C MET A 128 5.60 -24.71 -36.45
N LEU A 129 6.72 -24.03 -36.31
CA LEU A 129 7.49 -23.51 -37.45
C LEU A 129 8.04 -24.64 -38.31
N GLU A 130 8.62 -25.68 -37.71
CA GLU A 130 9.11 -26.86 -38.44
C GLU A 130 7.98 -27.58 -39.20
N GLU A 131 6.81 -27.74 -38.57
CA GLU A 131 5.62 -28.31 -39.20
C GLU A 131 5.18 -27.47 -40.40
N ARG A 132 5.06 -26.15 -40.26
CA ARG A 132 4.71 -25.25 -41.37
C ARG A 132 5.72 -25.27 -42.51
N ILE A 133 7.02 -25.31 -42.20
CA ILE A 133 8.06 -25.45 -43.23
C ILE A 133 7.88 -26.76 -43.99
N ARG A 134 7.60 -27.86 -43.29
CA ARG A 134 7.37 -29.17 -43.91
C ARG A 134 6.12 -29.19 -44.80
N GLU A 135 5.05 -28.49 -44.41
CA GLU A 135 3.83 -28.34 -45.19
C GLU A 135 4.04 -27.49 -46.45
N ILE A 136 4.72 -26.35 -46.34
CA ILE A 136 4.88 -25.39 -47.44
C ILE A 136 5.95 -25.84 -48.45
N GLN A 137 6.97 -26.59 -48.01
CA GLN A 137 8.06 -27.03 -48.89
C GLN A 137 7.61 -27.77 -50.17
N PRO A 138 6.70 -28.76 -50.14
CA PRO A 138 6.22 -29.41 -51.35
C PRO A 138 5.40 -28.46 -52.23
N GLU A 139 4.53 -27.62 -51.65
CA GLU A 139 3.75 -26.63 -52.41
C GLU A 139 4.66 -25.67 -53.16
N LEU A 140 5.72 -25.19 -52.52
CA LEU A 140 6.71 -24.32 -53.15
C LEU A 140 7.43 -25.03 -54.31
N LYS A 141 7.80 -26.31 -54.13
CA LYS A 141 8.43 -27.11 -55.19
C LYS A 141 7.50 -27.34 -56.38
N ASP A 142 6.23 -27.62 -56.13
CA ASP A 142 5.26 -27.89 -57.19
C ASP A 142 4.85 -26.61 -57.92
N ASN A 143 4.74 -25.48 -57.21
CA ASN A 143 4.58 -24.16 -57.82
C ASN A 143 5.80 -23.81 -58.70
N ALA A 144 7.03 -24.04 -58.22
CA ALA A 144 8.24 -23.78 -59.01
C ALA A 144 8.30 -24.62 -60.29
N LYS A 145 7.92 -25.90 -60.23
CA LYS A 145 7.81 -26.76 -61.42
C LYS A 145 6.76 -26.25 -62.40
N THR A 146 5.60 -25.83 -61.89
CA THR A 146 4.49 -25.32 -62.72
C THR A 146 4.92 -24.06 -63.47
N LEU A 147 5.55 -23.10 -62.77
CA LEU A 147 6.10 -21.89 -63.38
C LEU A 147 7.18 -22.21 -64.42
N TYR A 148 8.02 -23.22 -64.16
CA TYR A 148 9.04 -23.65 -65.12
C TYR A 148 8.42 -24.19 -66.42
N VAL A 149 7.38 -25.04 -66.30
CA VAL A 149 6.65 -25.57 -67.47
C VAL A 149 5.95 -24.44 -68.23
N GLU A 150 5.32 -23.50 -67.53
CA GLU A 150 4.67 -22.36 -68.14
C GLU A 150 5.65 -21.47 -68.92
N LEU A 151 6.83 -21.20 -68.34
CA LEU A 151 7.89 -20.45 -69.01
C LEU A 151 8.41 -21.18 -70.26
N LEU A 152 8.57 -22.49 -70.20
CA LEU A 152 8.95 -23.31 -71.37
C LEU A 152 7.90 -23.21 -72.48
N ASN A 153 6.61 -23.29 -72.14
CA ASN A 153 5.52 -23.15 -73.10
C ASN A 153 5.49 -21.75 -73.75
N GLN A 154 5.73 -20.69 -72.97
CA GLN A 154 5.85 -19.33 -73.49
C GLN A 154 7.04 -19.19 -74.45
N LEU A 155 8.19 -19.77 -74.11
CA LEU A 155 9.37 -19.80 -75.00
C LEU A 155 9.10 -20.56 -76.30
N GLU A 156 8.37 -21.68 -76.25
CA GLU A 156 8.00 -22.42 -77.46
C GLU A 156 7.01 -21.64 -78.33
N SER A 157 6.03 -20.98 -77.72
CA SER A 157 5.12 -20.06 -78.43
C SER A 157 5.88 -18.93 -79.09
N LEU A 158 6.84 -18.31 -78.38
CA LEU A 158 7.67 -17.24 -78.93
C LEU A 158 8.53 -17.76 -80.09
N LYS A 159 9.12 -18.94 -79.96
CA LYS A 159 9.87 -19.59 -81.04
C LYS A 159 8.99 -19.75 -82.30
N LYS A 160 7.74 -20.19 -82.15
CA LYS A 160 6.79 -20.30 -83.27
C LYS A 160 6.49 -18.94 -83.89
N GLN A 161 6.31 -17.89 -83.08
CA GLN A 161 6.12 -16.53 -83.58
C GLN A 161 7.34 -16.04 -84.37
N VAL A 162 8.56 -16.31 -83.91
CA VAL A 162 9.80 -15.94 -84.62
C VAL A 162 9.88 -16.63 -85.99
N VAL A 163 9.55 -17.93 -86.07
CA VAL A 163 9.52 -18.65 -87.36
C VAL A 163 8.51 -18.04 -88.32
N ILE A 164 7.30 -17.72 -87.84
CA ILE A 164 6.27 -17.06 -88.66
C ILE A 164 6.75 -15.69 -89.13
N PHE A 165 7.42 -14.92 -88.26
CA PHE A 165 7.99 -13.62 -88.63
C PHE A 165 9.13 -13.76 -89.64
N GLU A 166 10.02 -14.76 -89.51
CA GLU A 166 11.07 -15.04 -90.49
C GLU A 166 10.47 -15.37 -91.85
N GLU A 167 9.46 -16.24 -91.90
CA GLU A 167 8.73 -16.55 -93.13
C GLU A 167 8.04 -15.32 -93.73
N GLU A 168 7.41 -14.46 -92.91
CA GLU A 168 6.77 -13.22 -93.37
C GLU A 168 7.81 -12.21 -93.90
N LEU A 169 9.01 -12.17 -93.29
CA LEU A 169 10.09 -11.28 -93.67
C LEU A 169 10.74 -11.74 -94.97
N ASP A 170 10.97 -13.05 -95.17
CA ASP A 170 11.37 -13.62 -96.46
C ASP A 170 10.32 -13.35 -97.55
N HIS A 171 9.03 -13.41 -97.19
CA HIS A 171 7.93 -13.11 -98.11
C HIS A 171 7.85 -11.62 -98.47
N LYS A 172 8.21 -10.72 -97.53
CA LYS A 172 8.31 -9.27 -97.76
C LYS A 172 9.58 -8.85 -98.48
N LEU A 173 10.70 -9.55 -98.31
CA LEU A 173 11.93 -9.35 -99.08
C LEU A 173 11.80 -9.86 -100.54
N SER A 174 10.86 -10.77 -100.79
CA SER A 174 10.51 -11.27 -102.12
C SER A 174 9.48 -10.39 -102.86
N GLN A 175 8.97 -9.32 -102.25
CA GLN A 175 8.11 -8.32 -102.89
C GLN A 175 8.84 -6.98 -103.06
N PRO A 176 8.66 -6.27 -104.19
CA PRO A 176 9.26 -4.95 -104.40
C PRO A 176 8.62 -3.90 -103.45
N PRO A 177 9.38 -2.87 -103.04
CA PRO A 177 9.00 -2.02 -101.92
C PRO A 177 7.84 -1.09 -102.32
N VAL A 178 6.73 -1.19 -101.59
CA VAL A 178 5.76 -0.11 -101.51
C VAL A 178 5.64 0.29 -100.05
N GLU A 179 6.09 1.51 -99.80
CA GLU A 179 5.99 2.26 -98.56
C GLU A 179 4.56 2.19 -98.00
N THR A 180 4.42 2.09 -96.67
CA THR A 180 3.74 3.09 -95.83
C THR A 180 3.75 2.59 -94.39
N ILE A 181 4.62 3.17 -93.57
CA ILE A 181 4.61 3.04 -92.10
C ILE A 181 3.50 3.97 -91.58
N LYS A 182 2.56 3.44 -90.80
CA LYS A 182 1.75 4.21 -89.86
C LYS A 182 1.65 3.45 -88.54
N ALA A 183 2.56 3.78 -87.64
CA ALA A 183 2.48 3.43 -86.23
C ALA A 183 1.51 4.39 -85.53
N THR A 184 0.47 3.84 -84.90
CA THR A 184 -0.38 4.56 -83.95
C THR A 184 0.01 4.08 -82.56
N ILE A 185 0.66 4.98 -81.81
CA ILE A 185 0.98 4.80 -80.39
C ILE A 185 -0.27 5.23 -79.61
N GLU A 186 -1.00 4.28 -79.04
CA GLU A 186 -1.99 4.56 -78.00
C GLU A 186 -1.27 4.73 -76.66
N ALA A 187 -1.38 5.93 -76.09
CA ALA A 187 -0.93 6.25 -74.75
C ALA A 187 -1.86 5.59 -73.71
N GLY A 188 -1.36 4.52 -73.09
CA GLY A 188 -1.97 3.93 -71.91
C GLY A 188 -1.91 4.90 -70.73
N LYS A 189 -3.08 5.25 -70.19
CA LYS A 189 -3.26 5.90 -68.89
C LYS A 189 -2.69 4.98 -67.81
N ALA A 190 -1.73 5.48 -67.04
CA ALA A 190 -1.31 4.87 -65.79
C ALA A 190 -2.28 5.33 -64.69
N ASP A 191 -2.99 4.38 -64.11
CA ASP A 191 -3.81 4.57 -62.91
C ASP A 191 -2.88 4.80 -61.71
N ASN A 192 -2.83 6.05 -61.23
CA ASN A 192 -2.16 6.45 -59.99
C ASN A 192 -3.13 6.35 -58.80
N GLU A 193 -3.67 5.17 -58.53
CA GLU A 193 -4.46 4.90 -57.29
C GLU A 193 -3.60 4.32 -56.15
N PHE A 194 -2.29 4.13 -56.34
CA PHE A 194 -1.42 3.46 -55.36
C PHE A 194 -0.66 4.42 -54.40
N LEU A 195 -0.97 5.73 -54.41
CA LEU A 195 -0.24 6.73 -53.62
C LEU A 195 -0.99 7.29 -52.40
N GLU A 196 -2.19 6.82 -52.08
CA GLU A 196 -2.91 7.21 -50.85
C GLU A 196 -2.67 6.27 -49.65
N LEU A 197 -2.00 5.12 -49.85
CA LEU A 197 -1.73 4.14 -48.77
C LEU A 197 -0.45 4.41 -47.97
N LEU A 198 0.21 5.56 -48.18
CA LEU A 198 1.44 5.95 -47.48
C LEU A 198 1.24 7.22 -46.65
N GLN A 199 0.18 7.27 -45.84
CA GLN A 199 0.25 8.11 -44.64
C GLN A 199 1.21 7.43 -43.65
N PRO A 200 2.32 8.08 -43.24
CA PRO A 200 3.19 7.54 -42.22
C PRO A 200 2.41 7.53 -40.90
N PHE A 201 2.30 6.35 -40.29
CA PHE A 201 2.01 6.24 -38.86
C PHE A 201 3.01 7.11 -38.12
N GLU A 202 2.56 8.26 -37.61
CA GLU A 202 3.33 9.05 -36.66
C GLU A 202 3.65 8.15 -35.47
N LYS A 203 4.95 8.02 -35.21
CA LYS A 203 5.47 7.42 -33.99
C LYS A 203 4.78 8.08 -32.79
N PRO A 204 4.37 7.34 -31.75
CA PRO A 204 3.88 7.95 -30.53
C PRO A 204 5.05 8.73 -29.92
N GLY A 205 5.02 10.05 -30.13
CA GLY A 205 5.88 10.99 -29.43
C GLY A 205 5.58 10.93 -27.95
N GLU A 206 6.58 11.30 -27.17
CA GLU A 206 6.53 11.51 -25.72
C GLU A 206 5.56 12.67 -25.40
N GLU A 207 4.26 12.45 -25.60
CA GLU A 207 3.23 13.39 -25.15
C GLU A 207 3.16 13.28 -23.63
N GLU A 208 3.54 14.35 -22.95
CA GLU A 208 3.39 14.47 -21.49
C GLU A 208 1.89 14.49 -21.16
N PRO A 209 1.45 13.79 -20.10
CA PRO A 209 0.07 13.79 -19.71
C PRO A 209 -0.38 15.20 -19.29
N GLU A 210 -1.55 15.63 -19.75
CA GLU A 210 -2.09 16.94 -19.38
C GLU A 210 -2.82 16.90 -18.03
N TRP A 211 -3.34 15.73 -17.64
CA TRP A 211 -4.08 15.53 -16.40
C TRP A 211 -3.66 14.27 -15.65
N GLU A 212 -3.62 14.40 -14.33
CA GLU A 212 -3.43 13.34 -13.35
C GLU A 212 -4.66 13.30 -12.42
N LEU A 213 -5.41 12.21 -12.49
CA LEU A 213 -6.64 12.02 -11.72
C LEU A 213 -6.40 11.00 -10.61
N GLU A 214 -6.35 11.45 -9.36
CA GLU A 214 -6.15 10.60 -8.19
C GLU A 214 -7.50 10.14 -7.62
N VAL A 215 -7.74 8.84 -7.55
CA VAL A 215 -9.00 8.28 -7.03
C VAL A 215 -8.85 8.00 -5.53
N LEU A 216 -9.73 8.61 -4.73
CA LEU A 216 -9.72 8.47 -3.28
C LEU A 216 -10.53 7.24 -2.81
N PRO A 217 -10.16 6.61 -1.68
CA PRO A 217 -10.94 5.53 -1.08
C PRO A 217 -12.39 5.95 -0.76
N PRO A 218 -13.39 5.06 -0.90
CA PRO A 218 -13.26 3.63 -1.20
C PRO A 218 -12.97 3.32 -2.66
N ILE A 219 -11.98 2.46 -2.92
CA ILE A 219 -11.57 2.07 -4.27
C ILE A 219 -12.54 1.03 -4.83
N ASP A 220 -13.15 1.33 -5.97
CA ASP A 220 -13.95 0.38 -6.75
C ASP A 220 -13.43 0.32 -8.19
N LEU A 221 -12.75 -0.79 -8.52
CA LEU A 221 -12.15 -0.98 -9.85
C LEU A 221 -13.18 -0.96 -10.98
N THR A 222 -14.43 -1.36 -10.73
CA THR A 222 -15.46 -1.34 -11.77
C THR A 222 -15.85 0.08 -12.14
N GLN A 223 -15.99 0.95 -11.15
CA GLN A 223 -16.28 2.38 -11.36
C GLN A 223 -15.09 3.09 -12.02
N ILE A 224 -13.86 2.76 -11.63
CA ILE A 224 -12.64 3.30 -12.25
C ILE A 224 -12.57 2.94 -13.74
N LEU A 225 -12.86 1.68 -14.10
CA LEU A 225 -12.87 1.25 -15.49
C LEU A 225 -13.99 1.92 -16.30
N ASP A 226 -15.16 2.16 -15.71
CA ASP A 226 -16.24 2.89 -16.36
C ASP A 226 -15.85 4.35 -16.63
N ILE A 227 -15.15 5.00 -15.70
CA ILE A 227 -14.61 6.35 -15.89
C ILE A 227 -13.60 6.35 -17.05
N ILE A 228 -12.67 5.40 -17.08
CA ILE A 228 -11.69 5.23 -18.16
C ILE A 228 -12.38 5.05 -19.51
N ASN A 229 -13.36 4.15 -19.59
CA ASN A 229 -14.13 3.91 -20.82
C ASN A 229 -14.84 5.17 -21.31
N HIS A 230 -15.36 5.99 -20.39
CA HIS A 230 -15.98 7.26 -20.75
C HIS A 230 -14.95 8.25 -21.30
N LEU A 231 -13.80 8.39 -20.63
CA LEU A 231 -12.72 9.27 -21.07
C LEU A 231 -12.18 8.87 -22.44
N ASP A 232 -11.95 7.58 -22.70
CA ASP A 232 -11.50 7.09 -24.01
C ASP A 232 -12.54 7.32 -25.13
N SER A 233 -13.82 7.50 -24.79
CA SER A 233 -14.87 7.80 -25.76
C SER A 233 -14.91 9.28 -26.18
N LEU A 234 -14.23 10.17 -25.47
CA LEU A 234 -14.19 11.60 -25.77
C LEU A 234 -13.25 11.85 -26.97
N PRO A 235 -13.70 12.55 -28.03
CA PRO A 235 -12.87 12.80 -29.22
C PRO A 235 -11.65 13.70 -28.93
N GLN A 236 -11.64 14.40 -27.80
CA GLN A 236 -10.53 15.21 -27.33
C GLN A 236 -9.46 14.41 -26.58
N VAL A 237 -9.74 13.18 -26.17
CA VAL A 237 -8.79 12.32 -25.44
C VAL A 237 -8.04 11.45 -26.46
N VAL A 238 -6.70 11.45 -26.38
CA VAL A 238 -5.83 10.59 -27.19
C VAL A 238 -5.85 9.17 -26.65
N ARG A 239 -5.60 9.06 -25.34
CA ARG A 239 -5.53 7.82 -24.58
C ARG A 239 -5.66 8.13 -23.09
N THR A 240 -5.99 7.11 -22.33
CA THR A 240 -5.89 7.12 -20.87
C THR A 240 -4.99 5.98 -20.39
N GLU A 241 -4.28 6.19 -19.29
CA GLU A 241 -3.43 5.16 -18.67
C GLU A 241 -3.72 5.07 -17.17
N LEU A 242 -3.97 3.86 -16.67
CA LEU A 242 -4.19 3.60 -15.25
C LEU A 242 -2.90 3.14 -14.59
N ILE A 243 -2.50 3.84 -13.52
CA ILE A 243 -1.39 3.46 -12.65
C ILE A 243 -1.98 2.84 -11.38
N PRO A 244 -1.91 1.49 -11.23
CA PRO A 244 -2.49 0.82 -10.08
C PRO A 244 -1.59 1.00 -8.84
N HIS A 245 -2.07 1.80 -7.89
CA HIS A 245 -1.52 1.86 -6.53
C HIS A 245 -2.55 1.31 -5.53
N MET A 246 -2.06 0.61 -4.51
CA MET A 246 -2.90 -0.11 -3.54
C MET A 246 -3.88 0.81 -2.79
N ASP A 247 -3.48 2.07 -2.55
CA ASP A 247 -4.25 3.00 -1.72
C ASP A 247 -4.86 4.18 -2.52
N LYS A 248 -4.30 4.47 -3.70
CA LYS A 248 -4.55 5.70 -4.47
C LYS A 248 -4.33 5.49 -5.98
N PRO A 249 -5.23 4.78 -6.68
CA PRO A 249 -5.07 4.57 -8.11
C PRO A 249 -5.14 5.90 -8.86
N THR A 250 -4.26 6.06 -9.86
CA THR A 250 -4.12 7.30 -10.62
C THR A 250 -4.42 7.05 -12.09
N ILE A 251 -5.25 7.90 -12.71
CA ILE A 251 -5.55 7.86 -14.14
C ILE A 251 -4.84 9.05 -14.81
N MET A 252 -3.97 8.76 -15.76
CA MET A 252 -3.31 9.75 -16.61
C MET A 252 -4.14 9.97 -17.87
N VAL A 253 -4.44 11.23 -18.20
CA VAL A 253 -5.24 11.58 -19.39
C VAL A 253 -4.40 12.42 -20.34
N PHE A 254 -4.34 11.98 -21.59
CA PHE A 254 -3.61 12.63 -22.67
C PHE A 254 -4.64 13.30 -23.60
N LEU A 255 -4.56 14.62 -23.76
CA LEU A 255 -5.54 15.40 -24.51
C LEU A 255 -4.96 15.85 -25.85
N ARG A 256 -5.80 15.88 -26.89
CA ARG A 256 -5.51 16.53 -28.18
C ARG A 256 -5.74 18.03 -28.12
N GLN A 257 -6.69 18.45 -27.28
CA GLN A 257 -7.16 19.83 -27.14
C GLN A 257 -7.59 20.10 -25.68
N PRO A 258 -7.40 21.32 -25.16
CA PRO A 258 -7.84 21.69 -23.81
C PRO A 258 -9.35 21.46 -23.61
N ILE A 259 -9.71 20.80 -22.51
CA ILE A 259 -11.10 20.52 -22.14
C ILE A 259 -11.35 20.83 -20.66
N GLU A 260 -12.58 21.21 -20.32
CA GLU A 260 -13.05 21.39 -18.94
C GLU A 260 -13.32 20.01 -18.30
N LEU A 261 -12.25 19.25 -18.07
CA LEU A 261 -12.31 17.86 -17.62
C LEU A 261 -13.06 17.69 -16.29
N VAL A 262 -12.89 18.64 -15.37
CA VAL A 262 -13.56 18.64 -14.05
C VAL A 262 -15.07 18.70 -14.19
N ASP A 263 -15.59 19.54 -15.09
CA ASP A 263 -17.03 19.67 -15.31
C ASP A 263 -17.62 18.41 -15.94
N ILE A 264 -16.88 17.78 -16.87
CA ILE A 264 -17.29 16.50 -17.47
C ILE A 264 -17.32 15.40 -16.40
N LEU A 265 -16.27 15.28 -15.59
CA LEU A 265 -16.20 14.28 -14.52
C LEU A 265 -17.33 14.46 -13.50
N ASN A 266 -17.71 15.70 -13.17
CA ASN A 266 -18.84 15.99 -12.29
C ASN A 266 -20.21 15.58 -12.86
N THR A 267 -20.32 15.36 -14.18
CA THR A 267 -21.56 14.83 -14.78
C THR A 267 -21.66 13.31 -14.73
N LEU A 268 -20.58 12.60 -14.37
CA LEU A 268 -20.56 11.15 -14.36
C LEU A 268 -21.25 10.57 -13.11
N PRO A 269 -22.15 9.58 -13.26
CA PRO A 269 -22.80 8.95 -12.12
C PRO A 269 -21.83 8.15 -11.23
N GLN A 270 -20.66 7.77 -11.76
CA GLN A 270 -19.60 7.08 -11.03
C GLN A 270 -18.74 8.02 -10.17
N VAL A 271 -18.95 9.34 -10.26
CA VAL A 271 -18.16 10.34 -9.55
C VAL A 271 -19.05 11.09 -8.58
N ALA A 272 -18.70 11.06 -7.30
CA ALA A 272 -19.44 11.78 -6.26
C ALA A 272 -18.99 13.23 -6.15
N ASN A 273 -17.69 13.48 -6.25
CA ASN A 273 -17.11 14.81 -6.17
C ASN A 273 -15.75 14.85 -6.88
N VAL A 274 -15.43 15.98 -7.50
CA VAL A 274 -14.12 16.25 -8.10
C VAL A 274 -13.56 17.52 -7.50
N THR A 275 -12.36 17.42 -6.92
CA THR A 275 -11.65 18.59 -6.38
C THR A 275 -10.37 18.80 -7.19
N GLU A 276 -10.26 19.95 -7.87
CA GLU A 276 -9.02 20.33 -8.54
C GLU A 276 -8.00 20.81 -7.50
N GLU A 277 -6.82 20.20 -7.48
CA GLU A 277 -5.76 20.56 -6.55
C GLU A 277 -5.04 21.78 -7.13
N ALA A 278 -5.30 22.96 -6.57
CA ALA A 278 -4.72 24.22 -7.03
C ALA A 278 -3.22 24.33 -6.69
N THR A 279 -2.40 23.44 -7.24
CA THR A 279 -0.96 23.68 -7.38
C THR A 279 -0.77 24.83 -8.38
N GLY A 280 -0.18 25.91 -7.90
CA GLY A 280 -0.22 27.23 -8.52
C GLY A 280 0.21 27.27 -9.99
N SER A 281 -0.39 28.21 -10.71
CA SER A 281 -0.10 28.59 -12.09
C SER A 281 -0.47 27.55 -13.15
N ALA A 282 -1.66 27.73 -13.73
CA ALA A 282 -2.07 27.12 -14.99
C ALA A 282 -0.91 27.10 -16.02
N GLY A 283 -0.46 25.90 -16.38
CA GLY A 283 0.23 25.62 -17.64
C GLY A 283 1.65 26.15 -17.87
N ALA A 284 2.41 26.53 -16.83
CA ALA A 284 3.72 27.17 -17.04
C ALA A 284 4.97 26.25 -16.95
N GLU A 285 4.88 24.99 -16.52
CA GLU A 285 6.07 24.15 -16.25
C GLU A 285 6.02 22.70 -16.77
N GLY A 286 5.13 22.35 -17.71
CA GLY A 286 5.06 20.97 -18.24
C GLY A 286 4.65 19.91 -17.21
N LYS A 287 4.05 20.33 -16.09
CA LYS A 287 3.48 19.41 -15.09
C LYS A 287 1.99 19.18 -15.39
N PRO A 288 1.51 17.92 -15.30
CA PRO A 288 0.09 17.62 -15.45
C PRO A 288 -0.74 18.37 -14.41
N ARG A 289 -1.95 18.77 -14.79
CA ARG A 289 -2.95 19.29 -13.85
C ARG A 289 -3.45 18.15 -12.98
N LYS A 290 -3.65 18.39 -11.68
CA LYS A 290 -4.02 17.35 -10.74
C LYS A 290 -5.44 17.55 -10.22
N ALA A 291 -6.25 16.49 -10.27
CA ALA A 291 -7.57 16.48 -9.66
C ALA A 291 -7.78 15.21 -8.83
N GLN A 292 -8.56 15.33 -7.77
CA GLN A 292 -8.95 14.23 -6.89
C GLN A 292 -10.40 13.85 -7.15
N ILE A 293 -10.66 12.56 -7.34
CA ILE A 293 -11.97 11.99 -7.62
C ILE A 293 -12.43 11.19 -6.39
N GLU A 294 -13.58 11.55 -5.85
CA GLU A 294 -14.28 10.75 -4.84
C GLU A 294 -15.34 9.87 -5.50
N LEU A 295 -15.30 8.57 -5.25
CA LEU A 295 -16.30 7.64 -5.72
C LEU A 295 -17.52 7.60 -4.76
N PRO A 296 -18.74 7.39 -5.27
CA PRO A 296 -19.92 7.24 -4.43
C PRO A 296 -19.78 6.03 -3.51
N ARG A 297 -20.07 6.23 -2.21
CA ARG A 297 -20.11 5.14 -1.24
C ARG A 297 -21.23 4.18 -1.63
N GLN A 298 -20.88 2.95 -2.02
CA GLN A 298 -21.87 1.88 -2.13
C GLN A 298 -22.55 1.72 -0.78
N THR A 299 -23.84 2.06 -0.74
CA THR A 299 -24.71 1.74 0.40
C THR A 299 -24.90 0.23 0.36
N VAL A 300 -24.08 -0.50 1.12
CA VAL A 300 -24.32 -1.92 1.36
C VAL A 300 -25.67 -2.02 2.06
N ILE A 301 -26.71 -2.34 1.31
CA ILE A 301 -28.00 -2.74 1.86
C ILE A 301 -27.71 -4.04 2.62
N GLN A 302 -27.50 -3.92 3.94
CA GLN A 302 -27.45 -5.08 4.83
C GLN A 302 -28.80 -5.78 4.72
N GLN A 303 -28.83 -6.89 3.98
CA GLN A 303 -29.93 -7.84 4.05
C GLN A 303 -29.90 -8.46 5.45
N SER A 304 -30.78 -7.94 6.30
CA SER A 304 -31.17 -8.57 7.56
C SER A 304 -31.88 -9.89 7.23
N ASN A 305 -31.14 -10.99 7.34
CA ASN A 305 -31.73 -12.33 7.36
C ASN A 305 -32.53 -12.48 8.66
N ASN A 306 -33.85 -12.61 8.51
CA ASN A 306 -34.78 -13.19 9.49
C ASN A 306 -34.60 -14.71 9.56
#